data_AF-A0A7U9RK38-F1
#
_entry.id   AF-A0A7U9RK38-F1
#
_cell.length_a   1.000
_cell.length_b   1.000
_cell.length_c   1.000
_cell.angle_alpha   90.00
_cell.angle_beta   90.00
_cell.angle_gamma   90.00
#
_symmetry.space_group_name_H-M   'P 1'
#
loop_
_entity.id
_entity.type
_entity.pdbx_description
1 polymer ?
#
loop_
_entity_poly.entity_id
_entity_poly.type
_entity_poly.pdbx_seq_one_letter_code
_entity_poly.pdbx_strand_id
1 'polypeptide(L)'
;MAALLKHDEKMLEKMKSVFKTFRENQDEVALLWRPHPLIKATIESMRPQLWQEYQKIMEQYKEEGWGIYDDTADMDRAVVLGDAYYGDGSSIVALYQQIGKPVMEQNVDILD
;
A
#
# COMPACT_ATOMS: atom_id res chain seq x y z
N MET A 1 -0.86 8.07 -0.42
CA MET A 1 -0.39 9.37 0.12
C MET A 1 -1.55 10.23 0.62
N ALA A 2 -2.45 10.71 -0.25
CA ALA A 2 -3.54 11.60 0.15
C ALA A 2 -4.47 10.96 1.20
N ALA A 3 -4.80 9.68 1.05
CA ALA A 3 -5.62 8.96 2.04
C ALA A 3 -4.97 8.90 3.42
N LEU A 4 -3.66 8.61 3.50
CA LEU A 4 -2.92 8.58 4.76
C LEU A 4 -2.90 9.93 5.48
N LEU A 5 -2.73 11.05 4.75
CA LEU A 5 -2.80 12.39 5.35
C LEU A 5 -4.22 12.81 5.75
N LYS A 6 -5.23 12.27 5.07
CA LYS A 6 -6.65 12.57 5.31
C LYS A 6 -7.20 11.81 6.51
N HIS A 7 -6.77 10.56 6.69
CA HIS A 7 -7.34 9.63 7.66
C HIS A 7 -6.38 9.27 8.81
N ASP A 8 -5.14 9.75 8.76
CA ASP A 8 -4.13 9.62 9.83
C ASP A 8 -4.01 8.18 10.37
N GLU A 9 -4.17 8.01 11.68
CA GLU A 9 -4.07 6.73 12.39
C GLU A 9 -5.05 5.68 11.85
N LYS A 10 -6.24 6.09 11.42
CA LYS A 10 -7.23 5.17 10.85
C LYS A 10 -6.72 4.49 9.58
N MET A 11 -5.94 5.21 8.78
CA MET A 11 -5.33 4.64 7.59
C MET A 11 -4.22 3.64 7.96
N LEU A 12 -3.47 3.89 9.03
CA LEU A 12 -2.47 2.94 9.53
C LEU A 12 -3.13 1.65 10.02
N GLU A 13 -4.26 1.75 10.73
CA GLU A 13 -5.03 0.57 11.13
C GLU A 13 -5.60 -0.19 9.91
N LYS A 14 -6.09 0.53 8.90
CA LYS A 14 -6.50 -0.11 7.64
C LYS A 14 -5.34 -0.84 6.96
N MET A 15 -4.16 -0.23 6.89
CA MET A 15 -2.96 -0.87 6.32
C MET A 15 -2.60 -2.16 7.08
N LYS A 16 -2.62 -2.13 8.42
CA LYS A 16 -2.37 -3.33 9.24
C LYS A 16 -3.38 -4.44 8.97
N SER A 17 -4.67 -4.11 8.88
CA SER A 17 -5.74 -5.06 8.56
C SER A 17 -5.52 -5.68 7.17
N VAL A 18 -5.28 -4.86 6.15
CA VAL A 18 -4.97 -5.33 4.79
C VAL A 18 -3.75 -6.25 4.77
N PHE A 19 -2.67 -5.86 5.45
CA PHE A 19 -1.45 -6.65 5.51
C PHE A 19 -1.68 -7.99 6.20
N LYS A 20 -2.44 -8.01 7.29
CA LYS A 20 -2.85 -9.25 7.96
C LYS A 20 -3.61 -10.16 6.99
N THR A 21 -4.61 -9.65 6.27
CA THR A 21 -5.38 -10.43 5.29
C THR A 21 -4.48 -11.06 4.22
N PHE A 22 -3.58 -10.29 3.60
CA PHE A 22 -2.70 -10.85 2.58
C PHE A 22 -1.67 -11.84 3.16
N ARG A 23 -1.16 -11.58 4.37
CA ARG A 23 -0.26 -12.51 5.05
C ARG A 23 -0.93 -13.85 5.37
N GLU A 24 -2.19 -13.83 5.80
CA GLU A 24 -2.97 -15.04 6.08
C GLU A 24 -3.25 -15.85 4.80
N ASN A 25 -3.21 -15.21 3.62
CA ASN A 25 -3.44 -15.83 2.31
C ASN A 25 -2.16 -15.92 1.44
N GLN A 26 -0.98 -15.84 2.05
CA GLN A 26 0.30 -15.75 1.33
C GLN A 26 0.64 -16.99 0.47
N ASP A 27 0.01 -18.13 0.76
CA ASP A 27 0.18 -19.36 -0.03
C ASP A 27 -0.56 -19.30 -1.38
N GLU A 28 -1.52 -18.37 -1.53
CA GLU A 28 -2.33 -18.22 -2.75
C GLU A 28 -2.05 -16.88 -3.46
N VAL A 29 -1.72 -15.83 -2.72
CA VAL A 29 -1.57 -14.47 -3.25
C VAL A 29 -0.32 -13.80 -2.70
N ALA A 30 0.48 -13.21 -3.58
CA ALA A 30 1.60 -12.35 -3.20
C ALA A 30 1.15 -10.87 -3.19
N LEU A 31 1.34 -10.18 -2.07
CA LEU A 31 1.20 -8.73 -2.02
C LEU A 31 2.47 -8.06 -2.55
N LEU A 32 2.36 -7.28 -3.63
CA LEU A 32 3.38 -6.32 -4.04
C LEU A 32 3.01 -4.95 -3.47
N TRP A 33 3.73 -4.51 -2.44
CA TRP A 33 3.50 -3.22 -1.81
C TRP A 33 4.53 -2.19 -2.27
N ARG A 34 4.03 -1.13 -2.92
CA ARG A 34 4.82 -0.03 -3.45
C ARG A 34 4.47 1.29 -2.73
N PRO A 35 5.19 1.68 -1.68
CA PRO A 35 4.98 2.97 -1.05
C PRO A 35 5.38 4.11 -1.99
N HIS A 36 4.67 5.24 -1.91
CA HIS A 36 4.97 6.40 -2.76
C HIS A 36 6.38 6.94 -2.43
N PRO A 37 7.26 7.24 -3.41
CA PRO A 37 8.65 7.64 -3.13
C PRO A 37 8.78 8.85 -2.20
N LEU A 38 7.86 9.80 -2.31
CA LEU A 38 7.84 11.02 -1.50
C LEU A 38 7.21 10.84 -0.10
N ILE A 39 6.76 9.64 0.28
CA ILE A 39 5.98 9.43 1.52
C ILE A 39 6.74 9.85 2.78
N LYS A 40 8.04 9.54 2.83
CA LYS A 40 8.90 9.96 3.93
C LYS A 40 8.95 11.49 4.03
N ALA A 41 9.39 12.16 2.98
CA ALA A 41 9.58 13.61 2.98
C ALA A 41 8.27 14.36 3.29
N THR A 42 7.12 13.88 2.80
CA THR A 42 5.83 14.52 3.04
C THR A 42 5.33 14.30 4.48
N ILE A 43 5.33 13.05 4.97
CA ILE A 43 4.74 12.75 6.28
C ILE A 43 5.66 13.16 7.41
N GLU A 44 6.98 12.96 7.28
CA GLU A 44 7.95 13.35 8.30
C GLU A 44 7.89 14.86 8.59
N SER A 45 7.70 15.68 7.56
CA SER A 45 7.57 17.13 7.73
C SER A 45 6.23 17.58 8.30
N MET A 46 5.13 16.90 7.98
CA MET A 46 3.79 17.35 8.35
C MET A 46 3.26 16.70 9.63
N ARG A 47 3.58 15.42 9.85
CA ARG A 47 3.10 14.59 10.97
C ARG A 47 4.18 13.56 11.38
N PRO A 48 5.21 13.98 12.13
CA PRO A 48 6.32 13.10 12.52
C PRO A 48 5.88 11.83 13.26
N GLN A 49 4.85 11.90 14.11
CA GLN A 49 4.34 10.73 14.84
C GLN A 49 3.70 9.71 13.90
N LEU A 50 2.99 10.17 12.87
CA LEU A 50 2.40 9.30 11.84
C LEU A 50 3.51 8.61 11.03
N TRP A 51 4.60 9.32 10.75
CA TRP A 51 5.77 8.73 10.09
C TRP A 51 6.40 7.61 10.92
N GLN A 52 6.55 7.78 12.24
CA GLN A 52 7.11 6.75 13.11
C GLN A 52 6.32 5.44 13.05
N GLU A 53 4.99 5.52 13.12
CA GLU A 53 4.14 4.32 13.04
C GLU A 53 4.12 3.70 11.64
N TYR A 54 4.08 4.54 10.59
CA TYR A 54 4.20 4.06 9.22
C TYR A 54 5.55 3.34 8.98
N GLN A 55 6.64 3.89 9.51
CA GLN A 55 7.98 3.32 9.37
C GLN A 55 8.05 1.95 10.03
N LYS A 56 7.46 1.76 11.22
CA LYS A 56 7.38 0.44 11.87
C LYS A 56 6.66 -0.59 11.01
N ILE A 57 5.52 -0.24 10.42
CA ILE A 57 4.79 -1.12 9.50
C ILE A 57 5.66 -1.49 8.29
N MET A 58 6.39 -0.50 7.75
CA MET A 58 7.30 -0.71 6.62
C MET A 58 8.47 -1.63 6.95
N GLU A 59 9.12 -1.41 8.09
CA GLU A 59 10.24 -2.23 8.57
C GLU A 59 9.78 -3.66 8.85
N GLN A 60 8.66 -3.83 9.57
CA GLN A 60 8.09 -5.14 9.85
C GLN A 60 7.75 -5.91 8.56
N TYR A 61 7.12 -5.27 7.57
CA TYR A 61 6.79 -5.92 6.29
C TYR A 61 8.04 -6.44 5.56
N LYS A 62 9.14 -5.67 5.59
CA LYS A 62 10.41 -6.07 4.98
C LYS A 62 11.08 -7.20 5.77
N GLU A 63 11.07 -7.13 7.09
CA GLU A 63 11.70 -8.11 7.97
C GLU A 63 10.99 -9.47 7.93
N GLU A 64 9.66 -9.46 7.91
CA GLU A 64 8.87 -10.70 7.89
C GLU A 64 8.88 -11.39 6.53
N GLY A 65 9.11 -10.66 5.43
CA GLY A 65 9.40 -11.23 4.11
C GLY A 65 8.28 -12.05 3.46
N TRP A 66 7.04 -11.92 3.94
CA TRP A 66 5.89 -12.65 3.38
C TRP A 66 5.34 -12.03 2.08
N GLY A 67 5.83 -10.85 1.68
CA GLY A 67 5.42 -10.15 0.48
C GLY A 67 6.57 -9.44 -0.23
N ILE A 68 6.26 -8.71 -1.31
CA ILE A 68 7.23 -8.02 -2.16
C ILE A 68 7.19 -6.53 -1.85
N TYR A 69 8.24 -6.03 -1.21
CA TYR A 69 8.43 -4.59 -1.06
C TYR A 69 9.06 -4.02 -2.34
N ASP A 70 8.32 -3.17 -3.05
CA ASP A 70 8.78 -2.55 -4.30
C ASP A 70 9.20 -1.09 -4.07
N ASP A 71 10.51 -0.84 -4.11
CA ASP A 71 11.13 0.48 -4.07
C ASP A 71 11.72 0.93 -5.40
N THR A 72 11.38 0.24 -6.49
CA THR A 72 11.87 0.61 -7.82
C THR A 72 11.29 1.95 -8.27
N ALA A 73 12.02 2.69 -9.10
CA ALA A 73 11.48 3.92 -9.70
C ALA A 73 10.42 3.62 -10.80
N ASP A 74 10.43 2.41 -11.36
CA ASP A 74 9.59 1.99 -12.48
C ASP A 74 8.24 1.47 -11.99
N MET A 75 7.21 2.30 -12.13
CA MET A 75 5.84 1.96 -11.76
C MET A 75 5.19 1.00 -12.76
N ASP A 76 5.52 1.12 -14.04
CA ASP A 76 4.90 0.32 -15.11
C ASP A 76 5.22 -1.16 -14.91
N ARG A 77 6.41 -1.47 -14.39
CA ARG A 77 6.79 -2.82 -13.97
C ARG A 77 5.79 -3.40 -12.95
N ALA A 78 5.43 -2.66 -11.91
CA ALA A 78 4.49 -3.14 -10.90
C ALA A 78 3.09 -3.36 -11.51
N VAL A 79 2.66 -2.46 -12.40
CA VAL A 79 1.39 -2.57 -13.13
C VAL A 79 1.36 -3.80 -14.04
N VAL A 80 2.46 -4.09 -14.73
CA VAL A 80 2.57 -5.25 -15.63
C VAL A 80 2.62 -6.56 -14.84
N LEU A 81 3.33 -6.59 -13.70
CA LEU A 81 3.48 -7.79 -12.87
C LEU A 81 2.22 -8.16 -12.07
N GLY A 82 1.50 -7.18 -11.51
CA GLY A 82 0.35 -7.47 -10.64
C GLY A 82 -0.88 -7.92 -11.42
N ASP A 83 -1.58 -8.96 -10.99
CA ASP A 83 -2.81 -9.42 -11.64
C ASP A 83 -4.02 -8.50 -11.36
N ALA A 84 -3.98 -7.76 -10.25
CA ALA A 84 -5.04 -6.85 -9.81
C ALA A 84 -4.45 -5.66 -9.05
N TYR A 85 -5.23 -4.58 -8.94
CA TYR A 85 -4.93 -3.46 -8.05
C TYR A 85 -5.84 -3.49 -6.81
N TYR A 86 -5.25 -3.27 -5.63
CA TYR A 86 -5.95 -2.99 -4.38
C TYR A 86 -5.37 -1.74 -3.73
N GLY A 87 -6.20 -0.74 -3.41
CA GLY A 87 -5.71 0.48 -2.76
C GLY A 87 -6.69 1.65 -2.83
N ASP A 88 -6.18 2.86 -2.59
CA ASP A 88 -6.97 4.09 -2.68
C ASP A 88 -7.08 4.60 -4.12
N GLY A 89 -8.14 5.36 -4.40
CA GLY A 89 -8.27 6.11 -5.65
C GLY A 89 -7.01 6.93 -5.96
N SER A 90 -6.38 6.62 -7.09
CA SER A 90 -5.15 7.27 -7.54
C SER A 90 -5.01 7.17 -9.07
N SER A 91 -4.10 7.95 -9.65
CA SER A 91 -3.88 7.96 -11.10
C SER A 91 -3.49 6.59 -11.68
N ILE A 92 -2.95 5.68 -10.86
CA ILE A 92 -2.59 4.33 -11.29
C ILE A 92 -3.81 3.45 -11.59
N VAL A 93 -4.97 3.75 -10.99
CA VAL A 93 -6.22 3.02 -11.21
C VAL A 93 -6.61 3.06 -12.68
N ALA A 94 -6.46 4.23 -13.32
CA ALA A 94 -6.75 4.41 -14.74
C ALA A 94 -5.85 3.52 -15.62
N LEU A 95 -4.58 3.34 -15.24
CA LEU A 95 -3.65 2.48 -15.99
C LEU A 95 -4.06 1.01 -15.91
N TYR A 96 -4.38 0.52 -14.70
CA TYR A 96 -4.89 -0.85 -14.52
C TYR A 96 -6.17 -1.10 -15.33
N GLN A 97 -7.10 -0.15 -15.31
CA GLN A 97 -8.33 -0.21 -16.10
C GLN A 97 -8.06 -0.24 -17.62
N GLN A 98 -7.13 0.59 -18.11
CA GLN A 98 -6.77 0.65 -19.54
C GLN A 98 -6.20 -0.67 -20.06
N ILE A 99 -5.46 -1.40 -19.24
CA ILE A 99 -4.90 -2.72 -19.61
C ILE A 99 -5.83 -3.89 -19.25
N GLY A 100 -7.06 -3.60 -18.80
CA GLY A 100 -8.09 -4.61 -18.52
C GLY A 100 -7.89 -5.40 -17.23
N LYS A 101 -7.06 -4.90 -16.30
CA LYS A 101 -6.85 -5.56 -15.00
C LYS A 101 -7.87 -5.10 -13.97
N PRO A 102 -8.38 -6.01 -13.12
CA PRO A 102 -9.34 -5.67 -12.08
C PRO A 102 -8.76 -4.69 -11.05
N VAL A 103 -9.61 -3.81 -10.56
CA VAL A 103 -9.30 -2.78 -9.57
C VAL A 103 -10.30 -2.92 -8.42
N MET A 104 -9.80 -3.00 -7.20
CA MET A 104 -10.58 -2.88 -5.98
C MET A 104 -10.13 -1.65 -5.19
N GLU A 105 -11.00 -0.64 -5.13
CA GLU A 105 -10.78 0.50 -4.26
C GLU A 105 -11.15 0.14 -2.81
N GLN A 106 -10.25 0.40 -1.88
CA GLN A 106 -10.46 0.08 -0.48
C GLN A 106 -11.40 1.08 0.21
N ASN A 107 -12.05 0.63 1.27
CA ASN A 107 -12.79 1.49 2.19
C ASN A 107 -12.08 1.53 3.54
N VAL A 108 -11.61 2.72 3.93
CA VAL A 108 -10.91 2.96 5.21
C VAL A 108 -11.80 2.72 6.44
N ASP A 109 -13.13 2.74 6.27
CA ASP A 109 -14.09 2.49 7.35
C ASP A 109 -14.30 1.00 7.63
N ILE A 110 -13.81 0.11 6.76
CA ILE A 110 -13.96 -1.34 6.89
C ILE A 110 -12.63 -1.96 7.33
N LEU A 111 -12.62 -2.57 8.52
CA LEU A 111 -11.52 -3.37 9.03
C LEU A 111 -11.94 -4.84 8.98
N ASP A 112 -11.08 -5.69 8.42
CA ASP A 112 -11.22 -7.15 8.40
C ASP A 112 -10.50 -7.79 9.61
#